data_AF-A0A7Z7PUB9-F1
#
_entry.id   AF-A0A7Z7PUB9-F1
#
_cell.length_a   1.000
_cell.length_b   1.000
_cell.length_c   1.000
_cell.angle_alpha   90.00
_cell.angle_beta   90.00
_cell.angle_gamma   90.00
#
_symmetry.space_group_name_H-M   'P 1'
#
loop_
_entity.id
_entity.type
_entity.pdbx_description
1 polymer ?
#
loop_
_entity_poly.entity_id
_entity_poly.type
_entity_poly.pdbx_seq_one_letter_code
_entity_poly.pdbx_strand_id
1 'polypeptide(L)'
;MGIVFVAAVGFGALPGVLALGLHSVGMVGKFFAEAIEHCDNAPIEAARAAGASPFQIVTRAILPQVLPQLADVTIYRWEYNFRASTILGTVGAGGIGFELMTSLRIMNYQEVLAIMLVVLLMVTIVDQVGALLRRQLQ
;
A
#
# COMPACT_ATOMS: atom_id res chain seq x y z
N MET A 1 -3.39 4.94 16.21
CA MET A 1 -3.10 6.10 15.34
C MET A 1 -4.35 6.80 14.82
N GLY A 2 -5.37 6.09 14.30
CA GLY A 2 -6.59 6.72 13.77
C GLY A 2 -7.29 7.70 14.73
N ILE A 3 -7.48 7.32 16.00
CA ILE A 3 -8.13 8.18 17.02
C ILE A 3 -7.36 9.49 17.26
N VAL A 4 -6.02 9.45 17.19
CA VAL A 4 -5.16 10.63 17.35
C VAL A 4 -5.35 11.59 16.17
N PHE A 5 -5.43 11.06 14.95
CA PHE A 5 -5.69 11.89 13.77
C PHE A 5 -7.13 12.42 13.74
N VAL A 6 -8.12 11.65 14.19
CA VAL A 6 -9.50 12.15 14.32
C VAL A 6 -9.56 13.34 15.28
N ALA A 7 -8.81 13.29 16.39
CA ALA A 7 -8.69 14.43 17.31
C ALA A 7 -7.97 15.64 16.68
N ALA A 8 -7.03 15.42 15.76
CA ALA A 8 -6.21 16.48 15.16
C ALA A 8 -6.84 17.15 13.92
N VAL A 9 -7.55 16.40 13.06
CA VAL A 9 -8.11 16.88 11.78
C VAL A 9 -9.63 16.71 11.67
N GLY A 10 -10.30 16.22 12.71
CA GLY A 10 -11.75 16.04 12.74
C GLY A 10 -12.21 14.70 12.17
N PHE A 11 -13.53 14.52 12.00
CA PHE A 11 -14.11 13.30 11.42
C PHE A 11 -14.07 13.31 9.89
N GLY A 12 -14.09 12.11 9.28
CA GLY A 12 -14.13 11.93 7.83
C GLY A 12 -12.96 11.11 7.29
N ALA A 13 -12.80 11.08 5.97
CA ALA A 13 -11.84 10.20 5.30
C ALA A 13 -10.37 10.54 5.58
N LEU A 14 -10.07 11.83 5.81
CA LEU A 14 -8.71 12.34 5.93
C LEU A 14 -7.91 11.72 7.11
N PRO A 15 -8.42 11.64 8.35
CA PRO A 15 -7.77 10.92 9.44
C PRO A 15 -7.38 9.48 9.09
N GLY A 16 -8.23 8.83 8.29
CA GLY A 16 -8.00 7.47 7.84
C GLY A 16 -6.85 7.34 6.86
N VAL A 17 -6.84 8.22 5.85
CA VAL A 17 -5.75 8.31 4.88
C VAL A 17 -4.43 8.62 5.58
N LEU A 18 -4.43 9.54 6.54
CA LEU A 18 -3.22 9.87 7.31
C LEU A 18 -2.75 8.72 8.20
N ALA A 19 -3.68 8.05 8.89
CA ALA A 19 -3.35 6.90 9.72
C ALA A 19 -2.73 5.75 8.91
N LEU A 20 -3.32 5.41 7.76
CA LEU A 20 -2.83 4.36 6.88
C LEU A 20 -1.53 4.78 6.16
N GLY A 21 -1.46 6.02 5.68
CA GLY A 21 -0.31 6.57 5.00
C GLY A 21 0.92 6.60 5.89
N LEU A 22 0.82 7.22 7.07
CA LEU A 22 1.96 7.35 8.00
C LEU A 22 2.46 5.97 8.47
N HIS A 23 1.54 5.04 8.75
CA HIS A 23 1.88 3.67 9.10
C HIS A 23 2.58 2.91 7.95
N SER A 24 2.22 3.23 6.71
CA SER A 24 2.81 2.59 5.53
C SER A 24 4.22 3.07 5.23
N VAL A 25 4.48 4.38 5.40
CA VAL A 25 5.76 5.02 5.04
C VAL A 25 6.95 4.37 5.74
N GLY A 26 6.87 4.12 7.05
CA GLY A 26 7.98 3.56 7.81
C GLY A 26 8.39 2.16 7.33
N MET A 27 7.40 1.31 7.02
CA MET A 27 7.66 -0.02 6.48
C MET A 27 8.24 0.05 5.08
N VAL A 28 7.59 0.79 4.17
CA VAL A 28 8.03 0.89 2.77
C VAL A 28 9.45 1.43 2.71
N GLY A 29 9.77 2.46 3.49
CA GLY A 29 11.12 3.01 3.58
C GLY A 29 12.16 1.98 4.04
N LYS A 30 11.83 1.16 5.05
CA LYS A 30 12.71 0.07 5.49
C LYS A 30 12.96 -0.96 4.38
N PHE A 31 11.91 -1.48 3.75
CA PHE A 31 12.06 -2.48 2.69
C PHE A 31 12.79 -1.92 1.45
N PHE A 32 12.60 -0.63 1.16
CA PHE A 32 13.31 0.04 0.08
C PHE A 32 14.80 0.16 0.38
N ALA A 33 15.16 0.52 1.62
CA ALA A 33 16.55 0.55 2.06
C ALA A 33 17.19 -0.84 2.00
N GLU A 34 16.51 -1.86 2.53
CA GLU A 34 16.98 -3.26 2.47
C GLU A 34 17.20 -3.71 1.02
N ALA A 35 16.28 -3.40 0.09
CA ALA A 35 16.45 -3.75 -1.32
C ALA A 35 17.70 -3.09 -1.95
N ILE A 36 17.97 -1.84 -1.61
CA ILE A 36 19.16 -1.10 -2.10
C ILE A 36 20.45 -1.65 -1.48
N GLU A 37 20.44 -1.98 -0.19
CA GLU A 37 21.60 -2.55 0.52
C GLU A 37 22.02 -3.94 0.00
N HIS A 38 21.06 -4.72 -0.51
CA HIS A 38 21.31 -6.06 -1.06
C HIS A 38 21.62 -6.07 -2.56
N CYS A 39 21.79 -4.90 -3.20
CA CYS A 39 22.19 -4.82 -4.61
C CYS A 39 23.57 -5.43 -4.86
N ASP A 40 23.76 -6.02 -6.04
CA ASP A 40 25.09 -6.46 -6.47
C ASP A 40 25.97 -5.24 -6.76
N ASN A 41 27.17 -5.25 -6.20
CA ASN A 41 28.17 -4.21 -6.39
C ASN A 41 28.88 -4.34 -7.75
N ALA A 42 28.89 -5.51 -8.39
CA ALA A 42 29.60 -5.70 -9.65
C ALA A 42 29.12 -4.76 -10.79
N PRO A 43 27.80 -4.57 -11.04
CA PRO A 43 27.31 -3.58 -11.99
C PRO A 43 27.69 -2.13 -11.63
N ILE A 44 27.78 -1.82 -10.34
CA ILE A 44 28.12 -0.48 -9.83
C ILE A 44 29.60 -0.17 -10.08
N GLU A 45 30.48 -1.13 -9.78
CA GLU A 45 31.92 -1.03 -10.01
C GLU A 45 32.24 -0.97 -11.51
N ALA A 46 31.58 -1.79 -12.33
CA ALA A 46 31.74 -1.77 -13.78
C ALA A 46 31.32 -0.42 -14.38
N ALA A 47 30.18 0.13 -13.97
CA ALA A 47 29.72 1.45 -14.40
C ALA A 47 30.72 2.56 -13.99
N ARG A 48 31.25 2.48 -12.77
CA ARG A 48 32.27 3.42 -12.29
C ARG A 48 33.57 3.33 -13.08
N ALA A 49 34.05 2.12 -13.37
CA ALA A 49 35.24 1.88 -14.19
C ALA A 49 35.08 2.39 -15.63
N ALA A 50 33.86 2.34 -16.17
CA ALA A 50 33.51 2.91 -17.46
C ALA A 50 33.37 4.44 -17.47
N GLY A 51 33.60 5.12 -16.33
CA GLY A 51 33.53 6.58 -16.22
C GLY A 51 32.10 7.13 -16.04
N ALA A 52 31.14 6.30 -15.63
CA ALA A 52 29.77 6.75 -15.41
C ALA A 52 29.67 7.76 -14.25
N SER A 53 28.83 8.78 -14.41
CA SER A 53 28.54 9.74 -13.34
C SER A 53 27.73 9.09 -12.21
N PRO A 54 27.74 9.65 -10.98
CA PRO A 54 26.95 9.11 -9.87
C PRO A 54 25.46 8.94 -10.20
N PHE A 55 24.88 9.85 -10.99
CA PHE A 55 23.49 9.75 -11.42
C PHE A 55 23.25 8.60 -12.40
N GLN A 56 24.19 8.34 -13.30
CA GLN A 56 24.11 7.20 -14.22
C GLN A 56 24.23 5.88 -13.46
N ILE A 57 25.09 5.81 -12.44
CA ILE A 57 25.21 4.63 -11.58
C ILE A 57 23.88 4.35 -10.87
N VAL A 58 23.27 5.37 -10.25
CA VAL A 58 21.98 5.19 -9.56
C VAL A 58 20.89 4.73 -10.53
N THR A 59 20.75 5.39 -11.68
CA THR A 59 19.63 5.11 -12.59
C THR A 59 19.82 3.87 -13.47
N ARG A 60 21.05 3.46 -13.76
CA ARG A 60 21.36 2.37 -14.71
C ARG A 60 21.95 1.12 -14.04
N ALA A 61 22.62 1.26 -12.89
CA ALA A 61 23.17 0.12 -12.17
C ALA A 61 22.26 -0.27 -10.99
N ILE A 62 21.87 0.67 -10.14
CA ILE A 62 21.13 0.35 -8.90
C ILE A 62 19.63 0.21 -9.16
N LEU A 63 19.01 1.24 -9.74
CA LEU A 63 17.56 1.33 -9.90
C LEU A 63 16.94 0.13 -10.63
N PRO A 64 17.52 -0.40 -11.74
CA PRO A 64 16.96 -1.55 -12.43
C PRO A 64 17.02 -2.84 -11.61
N GLN A 65 18.00 -2.99 -10.72
CA GLN A 65 18.13 -4.17 -9.85
C GLN A 65 17.04 -4.17 -8.77
N VAL A 66 16.75 -3.02 -8.17
CA VAL A 66 15.77 -2.91 -7.07
C VAL A 66 14.34 -2.72 -7.57
N LEU A 67 14.14 -2.19 -8.77
CA LEU A 67 12.80 -1.81 -9.27
C LEU A 67 11.74 -2.90 -9.10
N PRO A 68 12.01 -4.17 -9.45
CA PRO A 68 11.05 -5.25 -9.29
C PRO A 68 10.61 -5.42 -7.83
N GLN A 69 11.57 -5.39 -6.89
CA GLN A 69 11.31 -5.54 -5.47
C GLN A 69 10.59 -4.32 -4.87
N LEU A 70 10.96 -3.09 -5.28
CA LEU A 70 10.27 -1.87 -4.86
C LEU A 70 8.81 -1.87 -5.33
N ALA A 71 8.58 -2.31 -6.58
CA ALA A 71 7.25 -2.39 -7.15
C ALA A 71 6.41 -3.48 -6.45
N ASP A 72 6.99 -4.65 -6.17
CA ASP A 72 6.33 -5.72 -5.41
C ASP A 72 5.88 -5.25 -4.02
N VAL A 73 6.78 -4.64 -3.24
CA VAL A 73 6.49 -4.08 -1.92
C VAL A 73 5.39 -3.01 -2.00
N THR A 74 5.43 -2.16 -3.03
CA THR A 74 4.43 -1.10 -3.22
C THR A 74 3.05 -1.67 -3.52
N ILE A 75 2.96 -2.65 -4.43
CA ILE A 75 1.69 -3.31 -4.80
C ILE A 75 1.12 -4.02 -3.59
N TYR A 76 1.94 -4.81 -2.89
CA TYR A 76 1.53 -5.50 -1.67
C TYR A 76 1.00 -4.52 -0.60
N ARG A 77 1.70 -3.40 -0.39
CA ARG A 77 1.28 -2.40 0.58
C ARG A 77 -0.01 -1.70 0.17
N TRP A 78 -0.20 -1.46 -1.13
CA TRP A 78 -1.43 -0.89 -1.67
C TRP A 78 -2.63 -1.81 -1.46
N GLU A 79 -2.53 -3.11 -1.78
CA GLU A 79 -3.59 -4.11 -1.51
C GLU A 79 -3.94 -4.17 -0.02
N TYR A 80 -2.92 -4.20 0.84
CA TYR A 80 -3.11 -4.17 2.29
C TYR A 80 -3.87 -2.92 2.73
N ASN A 81 -3.47 -1.74 2.24
CA ASN A 81 -4.13 -0.48 2.58
C ASN A 81 -5.56 -0.41 2.07
N PHE A 82 -5.85 -0.99 0.90
CA PHE A 82 -7.20 -1.09 0.36
C PHE A 82 -8.12 -1.87 1.33
N ARG A 83 -7.69 -3.07 1.77
CA ARG A 83 -8.45 -3.84 2.77
C ARG A 83 -8.56 -3.10 4.11
N ALA A 84 -7.46 -2.54 4.59
CA ALA A 84 -7.42 -1.82 5.86
C ALA A 84 -8.35 -0.59 5.85
N SER A 85 -8.53 0.08 4.70
CA SER A 85 -9.45 1.22 4.57
C SER A 85 -10.92 0.84 4.81
N THR A 86 -11.32 -0.38 4.44
CA THR A 86 -12.69 -0.86 4.68
C THR A 86 -12.96 -1.03 6.17
N ILE A 87 -11.99 -1.59 6.91
CA ILE A 87 -12.07 -1.71 8.38
C ILE A 87 -12.05 -0.32 9.00
N LEU A 88 -11.20 0.58 8.51
CA LEU A 88 -11.08 1.91 9.09
C LEU A 88 -12.32 2.80 8.81
N GLY A 89 -13.11 2.53 7.77
CA GLY A 89 -14.43 3.13 7.57
C GLY A 89 -15.39 2.93 8.75
N THR A 90 -15.26 1.79 9.46
CA THR A 90 -16.10 1.44 10.62
C THR A 90 -15.93 2.39 11.81
N VAL A 91 -14.75 3.00 11.96
CA VAL A 91 -14.40 3.88 13.10
C VAL A 91 -14.65 5.36 12.82
N GLY A 92 -15.42 5.69 11.79
CA GLY A 92 -15.82 7.07 11.47
C GLY A 92 -14.99 7.76 10.38
N ALA A 93 -14.21 6.99 9.62
CA ALA A 93 -13.56 7.50 8.41
C ALA A 93 -14.53 7.63 7.20
N GLY A 94 -15.74 7.10 7.32
CA GLY A 94 -16.76 7.11 6.26
C GLY A 94 -16.63 5.94 5.27
N GLY A 95 -17.37 6.00 4.16
CA GLY A 95 -17.33 5.01 3.09
C GLY A 95 -18.04 3.69 3.42
N ILE A 96 -17.68 2.62 2.70
CA ILE A 96 -18.38 1.31 2.78
C ILE A 96 -18.33 0.71 4.19
N GLY A 97 -17.21 0.89 4.91
CA GLY A 97 -17.09 0.44 6.30
C GLY A 97 -18.03 1.16 7.26
N PHE A 98 -18.36 2.43 6.99
CA PHE A 98 -19.33 3.18 7.79
C PHE A 98 -20.75 2.66 7.56
N GLU A 99 -21.13 2.40 6.30
CA GLU A 99 -22.43 1.81 5.97
C GLU A 99 -22.59 0.43 6.61
N LEU A 100 -21.55 -0.42 6.53
CA LEU A 100 -21.54 -1.74 7.17
C LEU A 100 -21.85 -1.65 8.67
N MET A 101 -21.19 -0.72 9.39
CA MET A 101 -21.44 -0.52 10.82
C MET A 101 -22.82 0.05 11.11
N THR A 102 -23.33 0.90 10.23
CA THR A 102 -24.67 1.47 10.37
C THR A 102 -25.74 0.39 10.21
N SER A 103 -25.67 -0.44 9.17
CA SER A 103 -26.58 -1.56 8.96
C SER A 103 -26.50 -2.61 10.08
N LEU A 104 -25.30 -2.89 10.60
CA LEU A 104 -25.11 -3.75 11.78
C LEU A 104 -25.79 -3.18 13.03
N ARG A 105 -25.66 -1.86 13.28
CA ARG A 105 -26.27 -1.20 14.45
C ARG A 105 -27.79 -1.23 14.43
N ILE A 106 -28.41 -1.12 13.25
CA ILE A 106 -29.87 -1.23 13.08
C ILE A 106 -30.34 -2.68 12.88
N MET A 107 -29.43 -3.66 13.00
CA MET A 107 -29.68 -5.10 12.80
C MET A 107 -30.30 -5.45 11.43
N ASN A 108 -30.00 -4.66 10.39
CA ASN A 108 -30.45 -4.91 9.03
C ASN A 108 -29.53 -5.91 8.33
N TYR A 109 -29.68 -7.19 8.64
CA TYR A 109 -28.79 -8.25 8.15
C TYR A 109 -28.82 -8.45 6.63
N GLN A 110 -29.92 -8.08 5.95
CA GLN A 110 -29.99 -8.14 4.49
C GLN A 110 -29.00 -7.16 3.85
N GLU A 111 -28.94 -5.94 4.37
CA GLU A 111 -28.02 -4.91 3.90
C GLU A 111 -26.57 -5.22 4.28
N VAL A 112 -26.34 -5.76 5.48
CA VAL A 112 -25.01 -6.25 5.91
C VAL A 112 -24.48 -7.28 4.92
N LEU A 113 -25.30 -8.28 4.55
CA LEU A 113 -24.90 -9.30 3.58
C LEU A 113 -24.58 -8.69 2.21
N ALA A 114 -25.40 -7.76 1.73
CA ALA A 114 -25.17 -7.07 0.46
C ALA A 114 -23.84 -6.30 0.46
N ILE A 115 -23.56 -5.54 1.52
CA ILE A 115 -22.31 -4.79 1.67
C ILE A 115 -21.10 -5.75 1.74
N MET A 116 -21.21 -6.85 2.48
CA MET A 116 -20.14 -7.85 2.56
C MET A 116 -19.81 -8.48 1.20
N LEU A 117 -20.82 -8.78 0.37
CA LEU A 117 -20.61 -9.31 -0.97
C LEU A 117 -19.91 -8.29 -1.87
N VAL A 118 -20.26 -7.01 -1.78
CA VAL A 118 -19.59 -5.94 -2.54
C VAL A 118 -18.14 -5.80 -2.12
N VAL A 119 -17.85 -5.79 -0.82
CA VAL A 119 -16.46 -5.74 -0.29
C VAL A 119 -15.66 -6.95 -0.77
N LEU A 120 -16.22 -8.15 -0.67
CA LEU A 120 -15.57 -9.37 -1.13
C LEU A 120 -15.21 -9.30 -2.62
N LEU A 121 -16.16 -8.84 -3.45
CA LEU A 121 -15.93 -8.67 -4.88
C LEU A 121 -14.82 -7.65 -5.16
N MET A 122 -14.85 -6.49 -4.49
CA MET A 122 -13.84 -5.45 -4.67
C MET A 122 -12.45 -5.92 -4.24
N VAL A 123 -12.32 -6.54 -3.07
CA VAL A 123 -11.04 -7.07 -2.57
C VAL A 123 -10.50 -8.13 -3.53
N THR A 124 -11.36 -9.02 -4.02
CA THR A 124 -10.97 -10.03 -5.01
C THR A 124 -10.44 -9.38 -6.29
N ILE A 125 -11.11 -8.35 -6.81
CA ILE A 125 -10.65 -7.62 -8.00
C ILE A 125 -9.28 -6.98 -7.75
N VAL A 126 -9.10 -6.33 -6.60
CA VAL A 126 -7.85 -5.68 -6.21
C VAL A 126 -6.70 -6.68 -6.11
N ASP A 127 -6.93 -7.81 -5.45
CA ASP A 127 -5.92 -8.87 -5.31
C ASP A 127 -5.54 -9.50 -6.65
N GLN A 128 -6.53 -9.68 -7.55
CA GLN A 128 -6.29 -10.20 -8.90
C GLN A 128 -5.47 -9.21 -9.74
N VAL A 129 -5.80 -7.91 -9.68
CA VAL A 129 -5.04 -6.86 -10.37
C VAL A 129 -3.61 -6.81 -9.85
N GLY A 130 -3.40 -6.83 -8.54
CA GLY A 130 -2.06 -6.82 -7.98
C GLY A 130 -1.27 -8.11 -8.26
N ALA A 131 -1.93 -9.27 -8.33
CA ALA A 131 -1.31 -10.51 -8.79
C ALA A 131 -0.86 -10.44 -10.27
N LEU A 132 -1.68 -9.86 -11.14
CA LEU A 132 -1.32 -9.65 -12.54
C LEU A 132 -0.14 -8.68 -12.70
N LEU A 133 -0.13 -7.58 -11.94
CA LEU A 133 0.97 -6.62 -11.94
C LEU A 133 2.28 -7.25 -11.42
N ARG A 134 2.22 -8.05 -10.35
CA ARG A 134 3.41 -8.77 -9.84
C ARG A 134 3.97 -9.77 -10.84
N ARG A 135 3.12 -10.47 -11.60
CA ARG A 135 3.58 -11.40 -12.65
C ARG A 135 4.34 -10.72 -13.79
N GLN A 136 4.17 -9.42 -14.01
CA GLN A 136 4.93 -8.68 -15.02
C GLN A 136 6.30 -8.18 -14.51
N LEU A 137 6.51 -8.21 -13.19
CA LEU A 137 7.74 -7.76 -12.53
C LEU A 137 8.74 -8.90 -12.28
N GLN A 138 8.26 -10.15 -12.30
CA GLN A 138 9.06 -11.37 -12.22
C GLN A 138 9.53 -11.80 -13.62
#